data_AF-A0A9D7LEZ4-F1
#
_entry.id   AF-A0A9D7LEZ4-F1
#
_cell.length_a   1.000
_cell.length_b   1.000
_cell.length_c   1.000
_cell.angle_alpha   90.00
_cell.angle_beta   90.00
_cell.angle_gamma   90.00
#
_symmetry.space_group_name_H-M   'P 1'
#
loop_
_entity.id
_entity.type
_entity.pdbx_description
1 polymer ?
#
loop_
_entity_poly.entity_id
_entity_poly.type
_entity_poly.pdbx_seq_one_letter_code
_entity_poly.pdbx_strand_id
1 'polypeptide(L)'
;MNDSQPIPGVLLMDNGSLEPAAILRLRGLADELGGRLRRPVQPVSLLHSNRVPAGQLGGRAAETVEAALRRRLASGESEFTLLPLFIGPSRALSEFLPEIVNRLRAEFPA
;
A
#
# COMPACT_ATOMS: atom_id res chain seq x y z
N MET A 1 8.45 -14.31 -28.80
CA MET A 1 8.70 -14.44 -27.35
C MET A 1 7.97 -13.28 -26.70
N ASN A 2 6.84 -13.54 -26.05
CA ASN A 2 6.14 -12.51 -25.28
C ASN A 2 6.66 -12.63 -23.86
N ASP A 3 7.78 -11.96 -23.57
CA ASP A 3 8.31 -11.85 -22.21
C ASP A 3 7.22 -11.18 -21.39
N SER A 4 6.48 -12.00 -20.65
CA SER A 4 5.39 -11.54 -19.82
C SER A 4 6.04 -10.80 -18.66
N GLN A 5 6.15 -9.48 -18.77
CA GLN A 5 6.60 -8.67 -17.66
C GLN A 5 5.78 -9.03 -16.42
N PRO A 6 6.43 -9.25 -15.27
CA PRO A 6 5.71 -9.61 -14.06
C PRO A 6 4.69 -8.51 -13.76
N ILE A 7 3.42 -8.90 -13.59
CA ILE A 7 2.36 -7.92 -13.40
C ILE A 7 2.59 -7.18 -12.07
N PRO A 8 2.79 -5.85 -12.06
CA PRO A 8 3.19 -5.09 -10.88
C PRO A 8 2.22 -5.28 -9.72
N GLY A 9 2.69 -5.57 -8.51
CA GLY A 9 1.77 -5.77 -7.39
C GLY A 9 0.96 -4.51 -7.08
N VAL A 10 -0.32 -4.70 -6.74
CA VAL A 10 -1.28 -3.60 -6.51
C VAL A 10 -1.39 -3.32 -5.01
N LEU A 11 -1.24 -2.06 -4.62
CA LEU A 11 -1.45 -1.59 -3.26
C LEU A 11 -2.65 -0.64 -3.25
N LEU A 12 -3.71 -0.98 -2.52
CA LEU A 12 -4.84 -0.08 -2.24
C LEU A 12 -4.48 0.77 -1.02
N MET A 13 -4.41 2.09 -1.22
CA MET A 13 -3.88 3.03 -0.25
C MET A 13 -4.96 4.01 0.22
N ASP A 14 -5.19 4.09 1.54
CA ASP A 14 -5.93 5.20 2.16
C ASP A 14 -4.98 6.21 2.82
N ASN A 15 -5.52 7.28 3.43
CA ASN A 15 -4.70 8.25 4.17
C ASN A 15 -4.10 7.60 5.44
N GLY A 16 -4.86 6.69 6.02
CA GLY A 16 -4.57 6.06 7.29
C GLY A 16 -5.38 6.62 8.44
N SER A 17 -5.66 5.74 9.39
CA SER A 17 -6.49 6.01 10.56
C SER A 17 -5.92 5.26 11.77
N LEU A 18 -6.15 5.81 12.96
CA LEU A 18 -5.93 5.10 14.22
C LEU A 18 -7.17 4.29 14.66
N GLU A 19 -8.27 4.39 13.93
CA GLU A 19 -9.50 3.63 14.17
C GLU A 19 -9.37 2.20 13.58
N PRO A 20 -9.37 1.14 14.41
CA PRO A 20 -9.24 -0.23 13.93
C PRO A 20 -10.30 -0.61 12.89
N ALA A 21 -11.54 -0.13 13.05
CA ALA A 21 -12.60 -0.44 12.10
C ALA A 21 -12.32 0.10 10.69
N ALA A 22 -11.61 1.23 10.56
CA ALA A 22 -11.23 1.78 9.25
C ALA A 22 -10.21 0.87 8.54
N ILE A 23 -9.21 0.39 9.29
CA ILE A 23 -8.18 -0.54 8.79
C ILE A 23 -8.81 -1.87 8.35
N LEU A 24 -9.72 -2.41 9.15
CA LEU A 24 -10.43 -3.64 8.82
C LEU A 24 -11.31 -3.48 7.58
N ARG A 25 -11.98 -2.34 7.40
CA ARG A 25 -12.74 -2.03 6.18
C ARG A 25 -11.83 -1.94 4.95
N LEU A 26 -10.68 -1.29 5.06
CA LEU A 26 -9.71 -1.22 3.96
C LEU A 26 -9.25 -2.63 3.52
N ARG A 27 -9.08 -3.56 4.46
CA ARG A 27 -8.78 -4.97 4.15
C ARG A 27 -9.91 -5.63 3.38
N GLY A 28 -11.14 -5.49 3.84
CA GLY A 28 -12.30 -6.03 3.12
C GLY A 28 -12.42 -5.49 1.69
N LEU A 29 -12.21 -4.18 1.51
CA LEU A 29 -12.20 -3.57 0.17
C LEU A 29 -11.08 -4.10 -0.72
N ALA A 30 -9.87 -4.28 -0.17
CA ALA A 30 -8.75 -4.84 -0.91
C ALA A 30 -9.01 -6.29 -1.32
N ASP A 31 -9.57 -7.11 -0.42
CA ASP A 31 -9.91 -8.50 -0.71
C ASP A 31 -10.99 -8.59 -1.81
N GLU A 32 -12.04 -7.77 -1.73
CA GLU A 32 -13.11 -7.75 -2.72
C GLU A 32 -12.62 -7.25 -4.09
N LEU A 33 -11.79 -6.20 -4.11
CA LEU A 33 -11.16 -5.69 -5.32
C LEU A 33 -10.21 -6.74 -5.93
N GLY A 34 -9.41 -7.42 -5.10
CA GLY A 34 -8.53 -8.49 -5.54
C GLY A 34 -9.29 -9.66 -6.17
N GLY A 35 -10.44 -10.03 -5.59
CA GLY A 35 -11.36 -11.00 -6.17
C GLY A 35 -11.85 -10.60 -7.56
N ARG A 36 -12.26 -9.34 -7.76
CA ARG A 36 -12.69 -8.81 -9.07
C ARG A 36 -11.56 -8.74 -10.09
N LEU A 37 -10.37 -8.33 -9.67
CA LEU A 37 -9.19 -8.24 -10.54
C LEU A 37 -8.52 -9.59 -10.77
N ARG A 38 -8.95 -10.65 -10.06
CA ARG A 38 -8.33 -11.98 -10.04
C ARG A 38 -6.82 -11.92 -9.75
N ARG A 39 -6.44 -11.04 -8.83
CA ARG A 39 -5.05 -10.85 -8.40
C ARG A 39 -4.97 -10.24 -7.00
N PRO A 40 -3.89 -10.46 -6.24
CA PRO A 40 -3.74 -9.88 -4.92
C PRO A 40 -3.73 -8.34 -4.96
N VAL A 41 -4.43 -7.73 -4.01
CA VAL A 41 -4.39 -6.29 -3.72
C VAL A 41 -4.02 -6.14 -2.25
N GLN A 42 -2.91 -5.45 -1.98
CA GLN A 42 -2.46 -5.24 -0.61
C GLN A 42 -3.08 -3.96 -0.04
N PRO A 43 -3.80 -4.02 1.10
CA PRO A 43 -4.24 -2.83 1.80
C PRO A 43 -3.06 -2.19 2.55
N VAL A 44 -2.80 -0.91 2.31
CA VAL A 44 -1.79 -0.11 3.00
C VAL A 44 -2.35 1.26 3.35
N SER A 45 -1.76 1.92 4.35
CA SER A 45 -2.08 3.31 4.63
C SER A 45 -0.90 4.21 4.36
N LEU A 46 -1.17 5.44 3.96
CA LEU A 46 -0.10 6.41 3.82
C LEU A 46 0.56 6.73 5.17
N LEU A 47 -0.26 6.87 6.23
CA LEU A 47 0.18 7.26 7.56
C LEU A 47 -0.48 6.45 8.67
N HIS A 48 0.14 6.49 9.85
CA HIS A 48 -0.46 6.24 11.18
C HIS A 48 -0.96 4.81 11.51
N SER A 49 -1.42 4.04 10.55
CA SER A 49 -2.11 2.75 10.80
C SER A 49 -1.23 1.73 11.51
N ASN A 50 0.09 1.79 11.31
CA ASN A 50 1.08 0.97 12.00
C ASN A 50 1.13 1.18 13.52
N ARG A 51 0.47 2.21 14.06
CA ARG A 51 0.37 2.48 15.50
C ARG A 51 -0.80 1.77 16.16
N VAL A 52 -1.72 1.18 15.39
CA VAL A 52 -2.83 0.40 15.94
C VAL A 52 -2.32 -0.99 16.34
N PRO A 53 -2.53 -1.44 17.60
CA PRO A 53 -2.07 -2.76 18.05
C PRO A 53 -2.67 -3.89 17.21
N ALA A 54 -1.82 -4.85 16.79
CA ALA A 54 -2.26 -5.98 15.96
C ALA A 54 -3.39 -6.81 16.60
N GLY A 55 -3.47 -6.88 17.93
CA GLY A 55 -4.56 -7.54 18.65
C GLY A 55 -5.95 -6.95 18.34
N GLN A 56 -6.03 -5.65 18.03
CA GLN A 56 -7.27 -4.99 17.60
C GLN A 56 -7.58 -5.21 16.11
N LEU A 57 -6.66 -5.83 15.37
CA LEU A 57 -6.71 -6.04 13.92
C LEU A 57 -6.71 -7.52 13.55
N GLY A 58 -7.20 -8.39 14.44
CA GLY A 58 -7.22 -9.84 14.22
C GLY A 58 -5.83 -10.47 14.16
N GLY A 59 -4.87 -9.94 14.92
CA GLY A 59 -3.50 -10.48 15.03
C GLY A 59 -2.54 -10.04 13.93
N ARG A 60 -3.02 -9.38 12.86
CA ARG A 60 -2.18 -8.87 11.77
C ARG A 60 -2.01 -7.36 11.91
N ALA A 61 -0.78 -6.86 11.98
CA ALA A 61 -0.52 -5.42 11.99
C ALA A 61 -0.96 -4.74 10.68
N ALA A 62 -1.33 -3.47 10.74
CA ALA A 62 -1.47 -2.64 9.55
C ALA A 62 -0.09 -2.18 9.08
N GLU A 63 0.03 -1.91 7.78
CA GLU A 63 1.29 -1.54 7.16
C GLU A 63 1.17 -0.20 6.46
N THR A 64 2.21 0.62 6.57
CA THR A 64 2.31 1.86 5.80
C THR A 64 2.82 1.59 4.40
N VAL A 65 2.53 2.49 3.46
CA VAL A 65 3.00 2.41 2.07
C VAL A 65 4.51 2.30 2.01
N GLU A 66 5.23 3.13 2.78
CA GLU A 66 6.68 3.10 2.80
C GLU A 66 7.23 1.75 3.31
N ALA A 67 6.67 1.20 4.40
CA ALA A 67 7.12 -0.09 4.92
C ALA A 67 6.86 -1.23 3.92
N ALA A 68 5.68 -1.25 3.29
CA ALA A 68 5.33 -2.23 2.28
C ALA A 68 6.25 -2.16 1.06
N LEU A 69 6.50 -0.95 0.54
CA LEU A 69 7.39 -0.76 -0.61
C LEU A 69 8.83 -1.15 -0.27
N ARG A 70 9.37 -0.73 0.88
CA ARG A 70 10.72 -1.13 1.33
C ARG A 70 10.88 -2.64 1.40
N ARG A 71 9.92 -3.35 2.00
CA ARG A 71 9.96 -4.82 2.09
C ARG A 71 10.00 -5.47 0.71
N ARG A 72 9.21 -4.97 -0.25
CA ARG A 72 9.11 -5.55 -1.60
C ARG A 72 10.31 -5.18 -2.49
N LEU A 73 10.81 -3.95 -2.37
CA LEU A 73 12.06 -3.52 -3.01
C LEU A 73 13.24 -4.37 -2.52
N ALA A 74 13.33 -4.61 -1.21
CA ALA A 74 14.35 -5.48 -0.63
C ALA A 74 14.24 -6.94 -1.09
N SER A 75 13.06 -7.40 -1.56
CA SER A 75 12.87 -8.71 -2.17
C SER A 75 13.06 -8.74 -3.69
N GLY A 76 13.54 -7.64 -4.29
CA GLY A 76 13.83 -7.55 -5.72
C GLY A 76 12.66 -7.14 -6.61
N GLU A 77 11.53 -6.73 -6.03
CA GLU A 77 10.42 -6.17 -6.81
C GLU A 77 10.67 -4.69 -7.12
N SER A 78 10.46 -4.26 -8.36
CA SER A 78 10.74 -2.88 -8.80
C SER A 78 9.54 -2.13 -9.35
N GLU A 79 8.44 -2.84 -9.65
CA GLU A 79 7.24 -2.25 -10.24
C GLU A 79 6.02 -2.41 -9.32
N PHE A 80 5.30 -1.30 -9.13
CA PHE A 80 4.19 -1.21 -8.19
C PHE A 80 3.04 -0.38 -8.79
N THR A 81 1.80 -0.81 -8.56
CA THR A 81 0.61 0.02 -8.82
C THR A 81 0.05 0.50 -7.49
N LEU A 82 0.08 1.82 -7.25
CA LEU A 82 -0.54 2.44 -6.09
C LEU A 82 -1.93 2.97 -6.47
N LEU A 83 -2.97 2.40 -5.85
CA LEU A 83 -4.36 2.80 -6.07
C LEU A 83 -4.86 3.63 -4.87
N PRO A 84 -4.97 4.96 -5.02
CA PRO A 84 -5.45 5.81 -3.93
C PRO A 84 -6.97 5.75 -3.72
N LEU A 85 -7.38 5.51 -2.48
CA LEU A 85 -8.76 5.64 -1.97
C LEU A 85 -8.88 6.96 -1.20
N PHE A 86 -8.86 8.09 -1.92
CA PHE A 86 -8.99 9.43 -1.34
C PHE A 86 -10.26 10.13 -1.81
N ILE A 87 -10.71 11.10 -1.01
CA ILE A 87 -11.75 12.05 -1.39
C ILE A 87 -11.11 13.44 -1.49
N GLY A 88 -11.11 14.02 -2.69
CA GLY A 88 -10.65 15.39 -2.96
C GLY A 88 -9.14 15.57 -3.18
N PRO A 89 -8.70 16.79 -3.52
CA PRO A 89 -7.28 17.11 -3.65
C PRO A 89 -6.59 16.97 -2.29
N SER A 90 -5.60 16.09 -2.21
CA SER A 90 -4.89 15.79 -0.97
C SER A 90 -3.39 15.96 -1.15
N ARG A 91 -2.74 16.64 -0.19
CA ARG A 91 -1.28 16.68 -0.07
C ARG A 91 -0.66 15.29 0.02
N ALA A 92 -1.47 14.28 0.42
CA ALA A 92 -1.12 12.87 0.32
C ALA A 92 -0.61 12.48 -1.06
N LEU A 93 -1.30 12.91 -2.13
CA LEU A 93 -0.96 12.58 -3.50
C LEU A 93 -0.01 13.58 -4.14
N SER A 94 -0.18 14.87 -3.87
CA SER A 94 0.60 15.92 -4.54
C SER A 94 1.99 16.12 -3.96
N GLU A 95 2.22 15.72 -2.70
CA GLU A 95 3.47 15.99 -1.99
C GLU A 95 4.02 14.74 -1.30
N PHE A 96 3.26 14.18 -0.36
CA PHE A 96 3.80 13.20 0.58
C PHE A 96 4.14 11.85 -0.08
N LEU A 97 3.26 11.33 -0.95
CA LEU A 97 3.55 10.11 -1.70
C LEU A 97 4.75 10.30 -2.64
N PRO A 98 4.84 11.38 -3.45
CA PRO A 98 6.05 11.70 -4.21
C PRO A 98 7.33 11.73 -3.36
N GLU A 99 7.31 12.34 -2.17
CA GLU A 99 8.46 12.36 -1.26
C GLU A 99 8.90 10.95 -0.83
N ILE A 100 7.95 10.08 -0.47
CA ILE A 100 8.24 8.67 -0.14
C ILE A 100 8.86 7.98 -1.35
N VAL A 101 8.26 8.09 -2.54
CA VAL A 101 8.76 7.42 -3.75
C VAL A 101 10.16 7.90 -4.11
N ASN A 102 10.42 9.22 -4.04
CA ASN A 102 11.74 9.77 -4.34
C ASN A 102 12.81 9.29 -3.35
N ARG A 103 12.47 9.21 -2.06
CA ARG A 103 13.37 8.65 -1.03
C ARG A 103 13.69 7.19 -1.31
N LEU A 104 12.68 6.39 -1.63
CA LEU A 104 12.87 4.96 -1.92
C LEU A 104 13.66 4.72 -3.21
N ARG A 105 13.48 5.55 -4.24
CA ARG A 105 14.29 5.50 -5.46
C ARG A 105 15.77 5.82 -5.20
N ALA A 106 16.05 6.74 -4.28
CA ALA A 106 17.43 7.05 -3.91
C ALA A 106 18.09 5.90 -3.13
N GLU A 107 17.32 5.15 -2.34
CA GLU A 107 17.81 4.02 -1.53
C GLU A 107 17.90 2.71 -2.32
N PHE A 108 16.97 2.49 -3.25
CA PHE A 108 16.90 1.32 -4.13
C PHE A 108 17.02 1.77 -5.59
N PRO A 109 18.22 2.13 -6.05
CA PRO A 109 18.46 2.44 -7.46
C PRO A 109 18.19 1.20 -8.32
N ALA A 110 17.54 1.41 -9.47
CA ALA A 110 17.21 0.36 -10.44
C ALA A 110 18.47 -0.21 -11.12
#